data_AF-A0A936LGQ8-F1
#
_entry.id   AF-A0A936LGQ8-F1
#
_cell.length_a   1.000
_cell.length_b   1.000
_cell.length_c   1.000
_cell.angle_alpha   90.00
_cell.angle_beta   90.00
_cell.angle_gamma   90.00
#
_symmetry.space_group_name_H-M   'P 1'
#
loop_
_entity.id
_entity.type
_entity.pdbx_description
1 polymer ?
#
loop_
_entity_poly.entity_id
_entity_poly.type
_entity_poly.pdbx_seq_one_letter_code
_entity_poly.pdbx_strand_id
1 'polypeptide(L)'
;MGDDMTKKPENRTQKNQGMNWISQHKRLAIYMRDGLACAYCGDGVEDGAKLTLDHLTPYSEGGSNHETNLVTCCHRCNSSRGNRSVEEFASGVAAYLNHGVKVSDITAHISDCTSRPLDIKAAKEMIARRGSCAKVIAPKA
;
A
#
# COMPACT_ATOMS: atom_id res chain seq x y z
N MET A 1 35.38 -2.16 -20.50
CA MET A 1 34.68 -0.98 -21.06
C MET A 1 33.75 -1.51 -22.14
N GLY A 2 32.42 -1.56 -22.03
CA GLY A 2 31.47 -1.21 -21.01
C GLY A 2 30.13 -1.84 -21.42
N ASP A 3 29.38 -2.30 -20.42
CA ASP A 3 27.91 -2.31 -20.30
C ASP A 3 27.07 -2.75 -21.52
N ASP A 4 26.84 -4.06 -21.61
CA ASP A 4 25.70 -4.64 -22.33
C ASP A 4 24.41 -4.34 -21.54
N MET A 5 23.72 -3.30 -21.99
CA MET A 5 22.42 -2.86 -21.49
C MET A 5 21.41 -4.00 -21.63
N THR A 6 21.12 -4.68 -20.52
CA THR A 6 20.02 -5.63 -20.42
C THR A 6 18.70 -4.91 -20.75
N LYS A 7 18.22 -5.15 -21.97
CA LYS A 7 16.99 -4.60 -22.54
C LYS A 7 15.81 -4.94 -21.63
N LYS A 8 15.12 -3.91 -21.13
CA LYS A 8 13.83 -4.04 -20.42
C LYS A 8 12.84 -4.75 -21.37
N PRO A 9 12.21 -5.87 -20.97
CA PRO A 9 11.31 -6.56 -21.88
C PRO A 9 10.05 -5.71 -22.11
N GLU A 10 9.81 -5.46 -23.39
CA GLU A 10 8.66 -4.76 -23.94
C GLU A 10 7.44 -5.69 -23.88
N ASN A 11 6.65 -5.62 -22.81
CA ASN A 11 5.31 -6.21 -22.84
C ASN A 11 4.29 -5.35 -22.08
N ARG A 12 3.86 -4.28 -22.74
CA ARG A 12 2.71 -3.47 -22.35
C ARG A 12 1.41 -4.16 -22.77
N THR A 13 1.08 -5.28 -22.12
CA THR A 13 -0.30 -5.79 -22.06
C THR A 13 -0.59 -6.46 -20.72
N GLN A 14 -0.89 -5.68 -19.68
CA GLN A 14 -1.55 -6.21 -18.48
C GLN A 14 -2.77 -5.36 -18.14
N LYS A 15 -3.90 -5.72 -18.74
CA LYS A 15 -5.23 -5.28 -18.31
C LYS A 15 -5.56 -5.96 -16.97
N ASN A 16 -5.99 -5.18 -15.98
CA ASN A 16 -6.73 -5.56 -14.76
C ASN A 16 -6.46 -6.95 -14.16
N GLN A 17 -5.28 -7.15 -13.55
CA GLN A 17 -5.01 -8.37 -12.76
C GLN A 17 -5.35 -8.25 -11.26
N GLY A 18 -5.88 -7.11 -10.80
CA GLY A 18 -6.09 -6.87 -9.38
C GLY A 18 -4.78 -7.03 -8.58
N MET A 19 -4.88 -7.39 -7.29
CA MET A 19 -3.71 -7.60 -6.41
C MET A 19 -3.23 -9.07 -6.39
N ASN A 20 -3.34 -9.79 -7.52
CA ASN A 20 -2.90 -11.21 -7.60
C ASN A 20 -1.37 -11.40 -7.52
N TRP A 21 -0.61 -10.32 -7.70
CA TRP A 21 0.86 -10.28 -7.61
C TRP A 21 1.40 -10.41 -6.17
N ILE A 22 0.52 -10.35 -5.17
CA ILE A 22 0.85 -10.55 -3.75
C ILE A 22 -0.09 -11.58 -3.13
N SER A 23 0.45 -12.45 -2.28
CA SER A 23 -0.36 -13.44 -1.57
C SER A 23 -1.36 -12.77 -0.63
N GLN A 24 -2.51 -13.41 -0.43
CA GLN A 24 -3.54 -12.87 0.47
C GLN A 24 -3.04 -12.66 1.90
N HIS A 25 -2.18 -13.56 2.41
CA HIS A 25 -1.63 -13.44 3.77
C HIS A 25 -0.60 -12.33 3.89
N LYS A 26 0.26 -12.10 2.87
CA LYS A 26 1.20 -10.97 2.89
C LYS A 26 0.45 -9.64 2.79
N ARG A 27 -0.57 -9.57 1.92
CA ARG A 27 -1.46 -8.40 1.80
C ARG A 27 -2.17 -8.09 3.12
N LEU A 28 -2.78 -9.09 3.76
CA LEU A 28 -3.43 -8.89 5.05
C LEU A 28 -2.44 -8.48 6.15
N ALA A 29 -1.24 -9.07 6.18
CA ALA A 29 -0.24 -8.70 7.17
C ALA A 29 0.20 -7.24 7.03
N ILE A 30 0.32 -6.71 5.80
CA ILE A 30 0.60 -5.28 5.57
C ILE A 30 -0.57 -4.42 6.06
N TYR A 31 -1.81 -4.79 5.76
CA TYR A 31 -2.99 -4.09 6.28
C TYR A 31 -3.01 -4.04 7.81
N MET A 32 -2.72 -5.16 8.47
CA MET A 32 -2.65 -5.22 9.93
C MET A 32 -1.51 -4.38 10.49
N ARG A 33 -0.33 -4.44 9.87
CA ARG A 33 0.83 -3.61 10.24
C ARG A 33 0.44 -2.13 10.19
N ASP A 34 -0.23 -1.70 9.14
CA ASP A 34 -0.57 -0.27 8.94
C ASP A 34 -1.88 0.13 9.63
N GLY A 35 -2.40 -0.68 10.56
CA GLY A 35 -3.56 -0.33 11.38
C GLY A 35 -4.91 -0.38 10.65
N LEU A 36 -5.01 -1.14 9.55
CA LEU A 36 -6.20 -1.22 8.69
C LEU A 36 -6.67 0.15 8.16
N ALA A 37 -5.71 1.06 7.96
CA ALA A 37 -5.94 2.44 7.56
C ALA A 37 -5.02 2.88 6.43
N CYS A 38 -5.45 3.88 5.66
CA CYS A 38 -4.62 4.50 4.64
C CYS A 38 -3.43 5.23 5.26
N ALA A 39 -2.21 4.88 4.88
CA ALA A 39 -0.99 5.53 5.36
C ALA A 39 -0.86 7.01 4.96
N TYR A 40 -1.71 7.50 4.06
CA TYR A 40 -1.72 8.90 3.64
C TYR A 40 -2.80 9.72 4.35
N CYS A 41 -4.07 9.31 4.22
CA CYS A 41 -5.20 10.10 4.70
C CYS A 41 -5.82 9.62 6.02
N GLY A 42 -5.44 8.45 6.52
CA GLY A 42 -5.97 7.87 7.75
C GLY A 42 -7.29 7.10 7.60
N ASP A 43 -8.07 7.30 6.53
CA ASP A 43 -9.34 6.58 6.34
C ASP A 43 -9.12 5.05 6.40
N GLY A 44 -9.84 4.39 7.31
CA GLY A 44 -9.80 2.96 7.55
C GLY A 44 -11.03 2.21 7.06
N VAL A 45 -11.02 0.90 7.31
CA VAL A 45 -12.15 0.02 6.94
C VAL A 45 -13.47 0.45 7.60
N GLU A 46 -13.41 0.96 8.83
CA GLU A 46 -14.56 1.46 9.58
C GLU A 46 -15.12 2.77 8.98
N ASP A 47 -14.29 3.57 8.32
CA ASP A 47 -14.70 4.76 7.56
C ASP A 47 -15.24 4.41 6.16
N GLY A 48 -15.36 3.12 5.85
CA GLY A 48 -15.78 2.63 4.54
C GLY A 48 -14.69 2.64 3.48
N ALA A 49 -13.41 2.82 3.86
CA ALA A 49 -12.31 2.85 2.92
C ALA A 49 -12.09 1.47 2.27
N LYS A 50 -12.03 1.46 0.92
CA LYS A 50 -11.59 0.28 0.17
C LYS A 50 -10.07 0.24 0.15
N LEU A 51 -9.47 -0.65 0.94
CA LEU A 51 -8.02 -0.78 1.05
C LEU A 51 -7.38 -1.50 -0.14
N THR A 52 -6.25 -0.97 -0.56
CA THR A 52 -5.33 -1.45 -1.59
C THR A 52 -3.89 -1.35 -1.07
N LEU A 53 -2.90 -1.77 -1.86
CA LEU A 53 -1.50 -1.52 -1.54
C LEU A 53 -0.93 -0.51 -2.53
N ASP A 54 -0.11 0.39 -2.03
CA ASP A 54 0.65 1.35 -2.82
C ASP A 54 2.15 1.08 -2.72
N HIS A 55 2.86 1.29 -3.82
CA HIS A 55 4.31 1.13 -3.92
C HIS A 55 5.00 2.47 -3.69
N LEU A 56 5.77 2.62 -2.62
CA LEU A 56 6.43 3.90 -2.29
C LEU A 56 7.32 4.39 -3.44
N THR A 57 8.19 3.53 -3.96
CA THR A 57 8.77 3.69 -5.30
C THR A 57 7.84 3.00 -6.30
N PRO A 58 7.25 3.71 -7.28
CA PRO A 58 6.36 3.11 -8.27
C PRO A 58 7.00 1.91 -8.99
N TYR A 59 6.20 0.89 -9.28
CA TYR A 59 6.68 -0.28 -10.01
C TYR A 59 7.23 0.08 -11.40
N SER A 60 6.65 1.10 -12.06
CA SER A 60 7.14 1.61 -13.36
C SER A 60 8.57 2.16 -13.31
N GLU A 61 9.00 2.58 -12.13
CA GLU A 61 10.32 3.17 -11.84
C GLU A 61 11.27 2.15 -11.19
N GLY A 62 10.89 0.86 -11.13
CA GLY A 62 11.72 -0.22 -10.58
C GLY A 62 11.48 -0.52 -9.11
N GLY A 63 10.41 0.01 -8.51
CA GLY A 63 10.01 -0.34 -7.15
C GLY A 63 9.73 -1.83 -6.95
N SER A 64 10.16 -2.37 -5.81
CA SER A 64 10.03 -3.79 -5.50
C SER A 64 8.68 -4.15 -4.86
N ASN A 65 8.32 -5.44 -4.87
CA ASN A 65 7.17 -5.99 -4.13
C ASN A 65 7.54 -6.40 -2.69
N HIS A 66 8.69 -5.92 -2.18
CA HIS A 66 9.05 -6.10 -0.77
C HIS A 66 8.13 -5.23 0.11
N GLU A 67 7.82 -5.74 1.29
CA GLU A 67 6.94 -5.10 2.27
C GLU A 67 7.45 -3.76 2.77
N THR A 68 8.76 -3.51 2.67
CA THR A 68 9.40 -2.23 2.98
C THR A 68 9.11 -1.16 1.92
N ASN A 69 8.68 -1.56 0.72
CA ASN A 69 8.25 -0.65 -0.35
C ASN A 69 6.72 -0.60 -0.48
N LEU A 70 5.97 -1.28 0.39
CA LEU A 70 4.52 -1.37 0.30
C LEU A 70 3.87 -0.78 1.53
N VAL A 71 2.84 0.04 1.33
CA VAL A 71 1.97 0.54 2.40
C VAL A 71 0.50 0.35 2.05
N THR A 72 -0.32 0.31 3.08
CA THR A 72 -1.78 0.31 2.98
C THR A 72 -2.24 1.66 2.47
N CYS A 73 -3.05 1.65 1.42
CA CYS A 73 -3.56 2.86 0.79
C CYS A 73 -5.03 2.66 0.41
N CYS A 74 -5.88 3.63 0.71
CA CYS A 74 -7.26 3.58 0.23
C CYS A 74 -7.29 3.78 -1.30
N HIS A 75 -8.29 3.21 -1.96
CA HIS A 75 -8.43 3.32 -3.42
C HIS A 75 -8.42 4.78 -3.93
N ARG A 76 -9.02 5.71 -3.16
CA ARG A 76 -9.05 7.16 -3.49
C ARG A 76 -7.63 7.74 -3.54
N CYS A 77 -6.86 7.53 -2.48
CA CYS A 77 -5.47 8.01 -2.41
C CYS A 77 -4.60 7.32 -3.46
N ASN A 78 -4.70 5.99 -3.60
CA ASN A 78 -3.88 5.23 -4.55
C ASN A 78 -4.12 5.69 -6.00
N SER A 79 -5.39 5.82 -6.40
CA SER A 79 -5.74 6.32 -7.73
C SER A 79 -5.34 7.78 -7.93
N SER A 80 -5.38 8.61 -6.89
CA SER A 80 -4.97 10.01 -6.98
C SER A 80 -3.46 10.12 -7.13
N ARG A 81 -2.68 9.41 -6.30
CA ARG A 81 -1.22 9.49 -6.25
C ARG A 81 -0.60 9.28 -7.64
N GLY A 82 -0.99 8.21 -8.33
CA GLY A 82 -0.38 7.82 -9.59
C GLY A 82 1.12 7.54 -9.40
N ASN A 83 1.96 8.17 -10.22
CA ASN A 83 3.43 8.01 -10.16
C ASN A 83 4.13 9.11 -9.35
N ARG A 84 3.40 9.99 -8.65
CA ARG A 84 4.00 11.05 -7.85
C ARG A 84 4.82 10.46 -6.71
N SER A 85 5.88 11.17 -6.31
CA SER A 85 6.67 10.77 -5.13
C SER A 85 5.79 10.79 -3.87
N VAL A 86 6.24 10.08 -2.84
CA VAL A 86 5.56 10.06 -1.55
C VAL A 86 5.44 11.47 -0.99
N GLU A 87 6.51 12.26 -1.05
CA GLU A 87 6.58 13.62 -0.55
C GLU A 87 5.65 14.56 -1.31
N GLU A 88 5.65 14.49 -2.64
CA GLU A 88 4.79 15.32 -3.49
C GLU A 88 3.31 15.04 -3.19
N PHE A 89 2.94 13.75 -3.11
CA PHE A 89 1.56 13.38 -2.82
C PHE A 89 1.15 13.72 -1.38
N ALA A 90 2.03 13.50 -0.41
CA ALA A 90 1.79 13.85 1.00
C ALA A 90 1.56 15.36 1.18
N SER A 91 2.23 16.22 0.40
CA SER A 91 1.96 17.66 0.38
C SER A 91 0.51 17.97 -0.01
N GLY A 92 0.00 17.33 -1.07
CA GLY A 92 -1.40 17.49 -1.48
C GLY A 92 -2.40 16.96 -0.45
N VAL A 93 -2.08 15.82 0.19
CA VAL A 93 -2.94 15.24 1.23
C VAL A 93 -2.98 16.11 2.49
N ALA A 94 -1.83 16.61 2.96
CA ALA A 94 -1.76 17.51 4.11
C ALA A 94 -2.61 18.78 3.89
N ALA A 95 -2.51 19.37 2.68
CA ALA A 95 -3.35 20.51 2.30
C ALA A 95 -4.84 20.14 2.25
N TYR A 96 -5.19 18.95 1.76
CA TYR A 96 -6.57 18.47 1.67
C TYR A 96 -7.20 18.24 3.06
N LEU A 97 -6.46 17.62 3.98
CA LEU A 97 -6.97 17.33 5.32
C LEU A 97 -7.24 18.59 6.12
N ASN A 98 -6.48 19.68 5.93
CA ASN A 98 -6.73 20.99 6.54
C ASN A 98 -6.95 20.98 8.07
N HIS A 99 -6.37 20.00 8.77
CA HIS A 99 -6.49 19.80 10.22
C HIS A 99 -5.14 19.95 10.95
N GLY A 100 -4.18 20.63 10.33
CA GLY A 100 -2.83 20.83 10.90
C GLY A 100 -1.88 19.65 10.70
N VAL A 101 -2.29 18.62 9.95
CA VAL A 101 -1.41 17.52 9.52
C VAL A 101 -0.33 18.08 8.60
N LYS A 102 0.94 17.80 8.93
CA LYS A 102 2.10 18.20 8.12
C LYS A 102 2.54 17.06 7.22
N VAL A 103 3.25 17.42 6.15
CA VAL A 103 3.90 16.45 5.27
C VAL A 103 4.82 15.52 6.05
N SER A 104 5.55 16.06 7.03
CA SER A 104 6.42 15.30 7.92
C SER A 104 5.69 14.24 8.73
N ASP A 105 4.43 14.49 9.10
CA ASP A 105 3.67 13.56 9.92
C ASP A 105 3.27 12.34 9.08
N ILE A 106 2.86 12.59 7.83
CA ILE A 106 2.53 11.54 6.85
C ILE A 106 3.78 10.73 6.49
N THR A 107 4.90 11.38 6.16
CA THR A 107 6.12 10.66 5.78
C THR A 107 6.74 9.90 6.96
N ALA A 108 6.68 10.45 8.17
CA ALA A 108 7.09 9.74 9.38
C ALA A 108 6.20 8.51 9.65
N HIS A 109 4.88 8.64 9.47
CA HIS A 109 3.97 7.51 9.61
C HIS A 109 4.25 6.40 8.58
N ILE A 110 4.53 6.76 7.32
CA ILE A 110 4.93 5.81 6.27
C ILE A 110 6.22 5.09 6.66
N SER A 111 7.23 5.83 7.13
CA SER A 111 8.50 5.27 7.58
C SER A 111 8.33 4.33 8.78
N ASP A 112 7.48 4.69 9.75
CA ASP A 112 7.16 3.81 10.88
C ASP A 112 6.52 2.51 10.39
N CYS A 113 5.48 2.62 9.55
CA CYS A 113 4.82 1.47 8.93
C CYS A 113 5.81 0.54 8.23
N THR A 114 6.67 1.04 7.36
CA THR A 114 7.59 0.18 6.59
C THR A 114 8.78 -0.35 7.39
N SER A 115 9.07 0.23 8.56
CA SER A 115 10.10 -0.27 9.48
C SER A 115 9.62 -1.45 10.34
N ARG A 116 8.31 -1.62 10.52
CA ARG A 116 7.73 -2.65 11.39
C ARG A 116 7.65 -4.02 10.70
N PRO A 117 7.94 -5.13 11.42
CA PRO A 117 7.88 -6.47 10.84
C PRO A 117 6.43 -6.90 10.56
N LEU A 118 6.27 -7.83 9.61
CA LEU A 118 4.96 -8.41 9.29
C LEU A 118 4.64 -9.62 10.17
N ASP A 119 3.43 -9.65 10.74
CA ASP A 119 2.88 -10.85 11.37
C ASP A 119 2.15 -11.73 10.33
N ILE A 120 2.95 -12.45 9.55
CA ILE A 120 2.45 -13.39 8.52
C ILE A 120 1.67 -14.56 9.15
N LYS A 121 2.04 -14.97 10.37
CA LYS A 121 1.40 -16.10 11.06
C LYS A 121 -0.03 -15.73 11.43
N ALA A 122 -0.24 -14.60 12.09
CA ALA A 122 -1.57 -14.12 12.43
C ALA A 122 -2.44 -13.91 11.18
N ALA A 123 -1.88 -13.34 10.11
CA ALA A 123 -2.60 -13.17 8.86
C ALA A 123 -3.08 -14.50 8.25
N LYS A 124 -2.23 -15.54 8.25
CA LYS A 124 -2.62 -16.89 7.80
C LYS A 124 -3.74 -17.47 8.66
N GLU A 125 -3.65 -17.35 9.98
CA GLU A 125 -4.67 -17.85 10.92
C GLU A 125 -6.01 -17.12 10.76
N MET A 126 -5.99 -15.80 10.51
CA MET A 126 -7.21 -15.04 10.23
C MET A 126 -7.85 -15.44 8.90
N ILE A 127 -7.06 -15.62 7.85
CA ILE A 127 -7.56 -16.07 6.54
C ILE A 127 -8.10 -17.49 6.62
N ALA A 128 -7.44 -18.40 7.35
CA ALA A 128 -7.95 -19.76 7.55
C ALA A 128 -9.33 -19.74 8.21
N ARG A 129 -9.56 -18.83 9.17
CA ARG A 129 -10.85 -18.69 9.88
C ARG A 129 -11.94 -18.01 9.05
N ARG A 130 -11.60 -16.97 8.29
CA ARG A 130 -12.58 -16.09 7.62
C ARG A 130 -12.69 -16.35 6.11
N GLY A 131 -11.79 -17.15 5.54
CA GLY A 131 -11.75 -17.62 4.16
C GLY A 131 -10.92 -16.77 3.19
N SER A 132 -10.86 -15.45 3.37
CA SER A 132 -10.08 -14.56 2.48
C SER A 132 -9.65 -13.28 3.16
N CYS A 133 -8.64 -12.60 2.62
CA CYS A 133 -8.21 -11.28 3.11
C CYS A 133 -9.38 -10.28 3.11
N ALA A 134 -10.17 -10.25 2.03
CA ALA A 134 -11.34 -9.38 1.92
C ALA A 134 -12.40 -9.66 3.01
N LYS A 135 -12.64 -10.93 3.35
CA LYS A 135 -13.57 -11.31 4.43
C LYS A 135 -13.04 -11.01 5.82
N VAL A 136 -11.71 -10.97 6.00
CA VAL A 136 -11.10 -10.58 7.29
C VAL A 136 -11.35 -9.09 7.56
N ILE A 137 -11.08 -8.23 6.57
CA ILE A 137 -11.13 -6.77 6.71
C ILE A 137 -12.50 -6.15 6.44
N ALA A 138 -13.51 -6.96 6.08
CA ALA A 138 -14.87 -6.47 5.91
C ALA A 138 -15.43 -5.96 7.25
N PRO A 139 -16.10 -4.80 7.29
CA PRO A 139 -16.78 -4.31 8.48
C PRO A 139 -17.70 -5.37 9.08
N LYS A 140 -17.82 -5.42 10.39
CA LYS A 140 -18.79 -6.30 11.04
C LYS A 140 -20.20 -5.78 10.73
N ALA A 141 -21.07 -6.69 10.28
CA ALA A 141 -22.50 -6.42 10.11
C ALA A 141 -23.19 -6.19 11.45
#